data_AF-A0A8C1RMY8-F1
#
_entry.id   AF-A0A8C1RMY8-F1
#
_cell.length_a   1.000
_cell.length_b   1.000
_cell.length_c   1.000
_cell.angle_alpha   90.00
_cell.angle_beta   90.00
_cell.angle_gamma   90.00
#
_symmetry.space_group_name_H-M   'P 1'
#
loop_
_entity.id
_entity.type
_entity.pdbx_description
1 polymer ?
#
loop_
_entity_poly.entity_id
_entity_poly.type
_entity_poly.pdbx_seq_one_letter_code
_entity_poly.pdbx_strand_id
1 'polypeptide(L)'
;MSRVMHGDKLAAELEQVPLSDGTVSRRITDMAQDIKCQLIDRVKKSGRYSLQLDESTDVSSTAQLLVFVRYIFEGKLNEEMLFCTQLEGSCTGEDIFNKLDSKLKDAGLSWGECISVCTDGAGAMLGKKKGLKARVLQVAPHLNFTHCIIHREALACKTLNAEFKHVLDTAVKIVNYIKSRPLNTRLFSTLCNEMGSEHKGLLLHTEFRWLSRGNVLRRLYELRDEVRIFLTDQRSPLADHLSDADWVTRLAYLSCIFEKLNGLNVSLQGENTNILYLNDKVQAFARKLVRWRERVEMGRIDMFSELEEFMEENALSVNSIKASITAHLQSLLDHFYKYFPEGDAPDQYDWIRSPFNVTTANHLASDMEDALIELSTDRTLRTALDGKTLDEFWVSVALEYPQLSKAALDVLMQFGSTYLCEKTFSALTYIKNKHRSRLNVEDDLRVGISKIKPRVDLLCSAHSAHPSH
;
A
#
# COMPACT_ATOMS: atom_id res chain seq x y z
N MET A 1 -16.20 -12.80 -35.71
CA MET A 1 -16.35 -13.55 -34.44
C MET A 1 -17.78 -13.48 -33.91
N SER A 2 -18.39 -12.30 -33.75
CA SER A 2 -19.80 -12.16 -33.32
C SER A 2 -20.83 -12.86 -34.24
N ARG A 3 -20.79 -12.69 -35.58
CA ARG A 3 -21.70 -13.41 -36.51
C ARG A 3 -21.71 -14.92 -36.32
N VAL A 4 -20.53 -15.50 -36.09
CA VAL A 4 -20.34 -16.95 -35.90
C VAL A 4 -20.83 -17.41 -34.53
N MET A 5 -20.71 -16.56 -33.50
CA MET A 5 -21.03 -16.91 -32.10
C MET A 5 -22.48 -16.58 -31.70
N HIS A 6 -23.08 -15.55 -32.29
CA HIS A 6 -24.34 -14.95 -31.82
C HIS A 6 -25.35 -14.67 -32.94
N GLY A 7 -25.04 -15.09 -34.18
CA GLY A 7 -25.90 -14.92 -35.34
C GLY A 7 -25.86 -13.52 -35.96
N ASP A 8 -26.41 -13.42 -37.17
CA ASP A 8 -26.32 -12.21 -38.00
C ASP A 8 -27.05 -11.00 -37.41
N LYS A 9 -28.13 -11.22 -36.67
CA LYS A 9 -28.92 -10.15 -36.05
C LYS A 9 -28.11 -9.38 -35.00
N LEU A 10 -27.48 -10.10 -34.06
CA LEU A 10 -26.70 -9.48 -32.98
C LEU A 10 -25.41 -8.86 -33.52
N ALA A 11 -24.84 -9.44 -34.57
CA ALA A 11 -23.68 -8.86 -35.25
C ALA A 11 -24.02 -7.56 -36.00
N ALA A 12 -25.19 -7.49 -36.65
CA ALA A 12 -25.65 -6.27 -37.29
C ALA A 12 -25.95 -5.15 -36.27
N GLU A 13 -26.51 -5.50 -35.11
CA GLU A 13 -26.69 -4.55 -33.99
C GLU A 13 -25.34 -4.06 -33.44
N LEU A 14 -24.34 -4.94 -33.32
CA LEU A 14 -22.97 -4.57 -32.93
C LEU A 14 -22.25 -3.69 -33.95
N GLU A 15 -22.47 -3.91 -35.25
CA GLU A 15 -21.92 -3.09 -36.33
C GLU A 15 -22.50 -1.66 -36.34
N GLN A 16 -23.70 -1.47 -35.79
CA GLN A 16 -24.32 -0.15 -35.62
C GLN A 16 -23.79 0.63 -34.40
N VAL A 17 -22.99 0.00 -33.53
CA VAL A 17 -22.36 0.71 -32.41
C VAL A 17 -21.18 1.52 -32.95
N PRO A 18 -21.22 2.87 -32.89
CA PRO A 18 -20.11 3.67 -33.39
C PRO A 18 -18.92 3.48 -32.46
N LEU A 19 -17.90 2.76 -32.93
CA LEU A 19 -16.67 2.44 -32.18
C LEU A 19 -15.52 3.40 -32.51
N SER A 20 -15.81 4.59 -33.06
CA SER A 20 -14.76 5.59 -33.25
C SER A 20 -14.11 5.95 -31.91
N ASP A 21 -12.81 6.22 -31.92
CA ASP A 21 -12.05 6.61 -30.73
C ASP A 21 -12.72 7.80 -30.00
N GLY A 22 -13.27 8.75 -30.75
CA GLY A 22 -14.00 9.90 -30.19
C GLY A 22 -15.32 9.52 -29.52
N THR A 23 -16.05 8.52 -30.04
CA THR A 23 -17.28 8.04 -29.40
C THR A 23 -16.96 7.27 -28.12
N VAL A 24 -15.94 6.41 -28.13
CA VAL A 24 -15.51 5.69 -26.94
C VAL A 24 -15.03 6.66 -25.85
N SER A 25 -14.20 7.64 -26.22
CA SER A 25 -13.72 8.67 -25.30
C SER A 25 -14.87 9.47 -24.66
N ARG A 26 -15.85 9.93 -25.46
CA ARG A 26 -17.04 10.62 -24.91
C ARG A 26 -17.82 9.76 -23.93
N ARG A 27 -18.04 8.47 -24.24
CA ARG A 27 -18.74 7.55 -23.32
C ARG A 27 -17.99 7.36 -22.01
N ILE A 28 -16.66 7.25 -22.06
CA ILE A 28 -15.81 7.17 -20.87
C ILE A 28 -15.96 8.44 -20.03
N THR A 29 -15.88 9.62 -20.64
CA THR A 29 -16.08 10.91 -19.95
C THR A 29 -17.47 11.04 -19.33
N ASP A 30 -18.53 10.66 -20.04
CA ASP A 30 -19.90 10.72 -19.52
C ASP A 30 -20.09 9.81 -18.30
N MET A 31 -19.58 8.57 -18.38
CA MET A 31 -19.60 7.62 -17.26
C MET A 31 -18.76 8.13 -16.08
N ALA A 32 -17.55 8.63 -16.36
CA ALA A 32 -16.67 9.20 -15.34
C ALA A 32 -17.33 10.38 -14.62
N GLN A 33 -17.97 11.27 -15.36
CA GLN A 33 -18.65 12.42 -14.80
C GLN A 33 -19.87 12.01 -13.96
N ASP A 34 -20.66 11.03 -14.40
CA ASP A 34 -21.76 10.50 -13.60
C ASP A 34 -21.27 9.87 -12.29
N ILE A 35 -20.22 9.03 -12.36
CA ILE A 35 -19.56 8.45 -11.18
C ILE A 35 -19.07 9.55 -10.23
N LYS A 36 -18.43 10.59 -10.77
CA LYS A 36 -17.92 11.72 -9.99
C LYS A 36 -19.05 12.49 -9.30
N CYS A 37 -20.14 12.79 -10.01
CA CYS A 37 -21.31 13.44 -9.42
C CYS A 37 -21.88 12.61 -8.27
N GLN A 38 -22.08 11.31 -8.49
CA GLN A 38 -22.54 10.40 -7.44
C GLN A 38 -21.58 10.39 -6.24
N LEU A 39 -20.27 10.32 -6.47
CA LEU A 39 -19.27 10.35 -5.40
C LEU A 39 -19.37 11.63 -4.56
N ILE A 40 -19.38 12.79 -5.22
CA ILE A 40 -19.42 14.08 -4.51
C ILE A 40 -20.70 14.21 -3.68
N ASP A 41 -21.84 13.75 -4.21
CA ASP A 41 -23.10 13.74 -3.45
C ASP A 41 -23.01 12.84 -2.20
N ARG A 42 -22.36 11.67 -2.31
CA ARG A 42 -22.17 10.76 -1.17
C ARG A 42 -21.22 11.37 -0.12
N VAL A 43 -20.11 11.98 -0.55
CA VAL A 43 -19.15 12.63 0.35
C VAL A 43 -19.80 13.81 1.08
N LYS A 44 -20.61 14.62 0.39
CA LYS A 44 -21.35 15.73 1.01
C LYS A 44 -22.38 15.22 2.03
N LYS A 45 -23.10 14.15 1.71
CA LYS A 45 -24.06 13.51 2.65
C LYS A 45 -23.39 12.91 3.89
N SER A 46 -22.14 12.46 3.76
CA SER A 46 -21.34 12.00 4.90
C SER A 46 -21.09 13.12 5.93
N GLY A 47 -21.02 14.38 5.48
CA GLY A 47 -20.71 15.55 6.32
C GLY A 47 -19.27 15.60 6.84
N ARG A 48 -18.53 14.49 6.74
CA ARG A 48 -17.11 14.38 7.08
C ARG A 48 -16.40 13.45 6.11
N TYR A 49 -15.12 13.70 5.87
CA TYR A 49 -14.30 12.83 5.03
C TYR A 49 -12.82 12.89 5.40
N SER A 50 -12.07 11.88 4.97
CA SER A 50 -10.61 11.85 5.05
C SER A 50 -10.01 11.74 3.66
N LEU A 51 -8.78 12.21 3.50
CA LEU A 51 -8.03 12.09 2.26
C LEU A 51 -6.79 11.22 2.45
N GLN A 52 -6.45 10.43 1.44
CA GLN A 52 -5.07 10.00 1.22
C GLN A 52 -4.62 10.58 -0.11
N LEU A 53 -3.35 10.96 -0.18
CA LEU A 53 -2.76 11.50 -1.38
C LEU A 53 -1.32 11.05 -1.53
N ASP A 54 -0.94 10.84 -2.78
CA ASP A 54 0.40 10.43 -3.14
C ASP A 54 0.75 11.02 -4.51
N GLU A 55 2.03 11.19 -4.75
CA GLU A 55 2.57 11.72 -5.99
C GLU A 55 3.46 10.69 -6.66
N SER A 56 3.28 10.49 -7.96
CA SER A 56 4.17 9.64 -8.74
C SER A 56 4.46 10.26 -10.09
N THR A 57 5.70 10.09 -10.53
CA THR A 57 6.14 10.51 -11.86
C THR A 57 5.79 9.43 -12.89
N ASP A 58 5.02 9.80 -13.91
CA ASP A 58 4.61 8.89 -14.98
C ASP A 58 5.71 8.69 -16.05
N VAL A 59 5.41 7.86 -17.05
CA VAL A 59 6.33 7.55 -18.17
C VAL A 59 6.72 8.75 -19.03
N SER A 60 6.00 9.87 -18.92
CA SER A 60 6.29 11.14 -19.58
C SER A 60 7.04 12.12 -18.68
N SER A 61 7.62 11.64 -17.56
CA SER A 61 8.31 12.46 -16.57
C SER A 61 7.42 13.56 -15.98
N THR A 62 6.12 13.30 -15.94
CA THR A 62 5.12 14.21 -15.41
C THR A 62 4.64 13.73 -14.06
N ALA A 63 4.65 14.60 -13.05
CA ALA A 63 4.12 14.29 -11.73
C ALA A 63 2.59 14.25 -11.74
N GLN A 64 2.03 13.13 -11.29
CA GLN A 64 0.59 12.93 -11.12
C GLN A 64 0.28 12.93 -9.63
N LEU A 65 -0.58 13.84 -9.21
CA LEU A 65 -1.18 13.85 -7.88
C LEU A 65 -2.46 13.02 -7.92
N LEU A 66 -2.49 11.98 -7.11
CA LEU A 66 -3.65 11.11 -6.96
C LEU A 66 -4.22 11.25 -5.55
N VAL A 67 -5.54 11.43 -5.47
CA VAL A 67 -6.24 11.64 -4.21
C VAL A 67 -7.42 10.70 -4.11
N PHE A 68 -7.48 9.97 -3.00
CA PHE A 68 -8.62 9.16 -2.60
C PHE A 68 -9.33 9.79 -1.41
N VAL A 69 -10.64 9.59 -1.34
CA VAL A 69 -11.49 10.05 -0.24
C VAL A 69 -12.09 8.85 0.50
N ARG A 70 -12.13 8.93 1.83
CA ARG A 70 -12.90 8.01 2.69
C ARG A 70 -14.04 8.76 3.35
N TYR A 71 -15.25 8.21 3.27
CA TYR A 71 -16.49 8.83 3.74
C TYR A 71 -17.49 7.77 4.20
N ILE A 72 -18.52 8.19 4.92
CA ILE A 72 -19.61 7.31 5.37
C ILE A 72 -20.75 7.40 4.36
N PHE A 73 -21.23 6.25 3.89
CA PHE A 73 -22.42 6.18 3.05
C PHE A 73 -23.13 4.85 3.29
N GLU A 74 -24.46 4.90 3.40
CA GLU A 74 -25.32 3.73 3.65
C GLU A 74 -24.85 2.85 4.83
N GLY A 75 -24.44 3.50 5.93
CA GLY A 75 -24.07 2.80 7.16
C GLY A 75 -22.64 2.25 7.21
N LYS A 76 -21.82 2.50 6.18
CA LYS A 76 -20.47 1.91 6.06
C LYS A 76 -19.42 2.94 5.65
N LEU A 77 -18.15 2.64 5.93
CA LEU A 77 -17.04 3.36 5.31
C LEU A 77 -16.87 2.95 3.85
N ASN A 78 -16.70 3.97 3.02
CA ASN A 78 -16.49 3.83 1.59
C ASN A 78 -15.22 4.58 1.21
N GLU A 79 -14.49 4.04 0.24
CA GLU A 79 -13.24 4.60 -0.27
C GLU A 79 -13.34 4.71 -1.79
N GLU A 80 -13.00 5.88 -2.34
CA GLU A 80 -13.12 6.10 -3.79
C GLU A 80 -12.10 7.14 -4.28
N MET A 81 -11.73 7.05 -5.56
CA MET A 81 -10.84 8.03 -6.18
C MET A 81 -11.55 9.38 -6.30
N LEU A 82 -11.03 10.39 -5.60
CA LEU A 82 -11.56 11.74 -5.67
C LEU A 82 -11.15 12.44 -6.96
N PHE A 83 -9.87 12.41 -7.30
CA PHE A 83 -9.35 12.85 -8.61
C PHE A 83 -7.92 12.36 -8.83
N CYS A 84 -7.49 12.36 -10.09
CA CYS A 84 -6.10 12.23 -10.51
C CYS A 84 -5.77 13.41 -11.41
N THR A 85 -4.72 14.17 -11.09
CA THR A 85 -4.36 15.35 -11.87
C THR A 85 -2.86 15.52 -11.99
N GLN A 86 -2.44 16.04 -13.12
CA GLN A 86 -1.07 16.49 -13.32
C GLN A 86 -0.76 17.70 -12.42
N LEU A 87 0.45 17.71 -11.85
CA LEU A 87 1.08 18.89 -11.26
C LEU A 87 1.91 19.59 -12.34
N GLU A 88 1.67 20.89 -12.55
CA GLU A 88 2.39 21.71 -13.52
C GLU A 88 3.54 22.42 -12.84
N GLY A 89 4.75 22.30 -13.39
CA GLY A 89 5.94 22.96 -12.84
C GLY A 89 6.58 22.21 -11.68
N SER A 90 6.72 22.85 -10.52
CA SER A 90 7.35 22.24 -9.33
C SER A 90 6.39 21.35 -8.53
N CYS A 91 6.94 20.38 -7.79
CA CYS A 91 6.19 19.51 -6.89
C CYS A 91 6.37 19.95 -5.44
N THR A 92 6.28 21.27 -5.17
CA THR A 92 6.41 21.78 -3.81
C THR A 92 5.11 21.59 -3.03
N GLY A 93 5.19 21.68 -1.69
CA GLY A 93 3.99 21.60 -0.85
C GLY A 93 2.96 22.70 -1.13
N GLU A 94 3.39 23.83 -1.71
CA GLU A 94 2.50 24.91 -2.13
C GLU A 94 1.76 24.58 -3.43
N ASP A 95 2.45 24.02 -4.42
CA ASP A 95 1.84 23.59 -5.69
C ASP A 95 0.79 22.52 -5.44
N ILE A 96 1.12 21.55 -4.58
CA ILE A 96 0.21 20.47 -4.16
C ILE A 96 -0.99 21.04 -3.41
N PHE A 97 -0.77 21.98 -2.48
CA PHE A 97 -1.85 22.63 -1.73
C PHE A 97 -2.80 23.37 -2.67
N ASN A 98 -2.28 24.23 -3.55
CA ASN A 98 -3.09 25.03 -4.46
C ASN A 98 -3.93 24.14 -5.39
N LYS A 99 -3.33 23.06 -5.90
CA LYS A 99 -4.05 22.12 -6.76
C LYS A 99 -5.14 21.37 -6.01
N LEU A 100 -4.83 20.88 -4.82
CA LEU A 100 -5.77 20.17 -3.95
C LEU A 100 -6.94 21.08 -3.53
N ASP A 101 -6.64 22.27 -3.04
CA ASP A 101 -7.62 23.26 -2.60
C ASP A 101 -8.55 23.68 -3.75
N SER A 102 -8.01 23.94 -4.95
CA SER A 102 -8.81 24.22 -6.14
C SER A 102 -9.75 23.06 -6.47
N LYS A 103 -9.26 21.82 -6.48
CA LYS A 103 -10.09 20.65 -6.81
C LYS A 103 -11.17 20.37 -5.76
N LEU A 104 -10.89 20.62 -4.47
CA LEU A 104 -11.89 20.52 -3.41
C LEU A 104 -12.97 21.60 -3.55
N LYS A 105 -12.57 22.84 -3.86
CA LYS A 105 -13.51 23.94 -4.14
C LYS A 105 -14.39 23.65 -5.35
N ASP A 106 -13.81 23.13 -6.44
CA ASP A 106 -14.57 22.73 -7.64
C ASP A 106 -15.61 21.63 -7.33
N ALA A 107 -15.29 20.73 -6.40
CA ALA A 107 -16.21 19.71 -5.91
C ALA A 107 -17.21 20.24 -4.87
N GLY A 108 -17.03 21.46 -4.37
CA GLY A 108 -17.79 22.04 -3.27
C GLY A 108 -17.59 21.29 -1.95
N LEU A 109 -16.39 20.78 -1.71
CA LEU A 109 -15.99 20.12 -0.46
C LEU A 109 -15.23 21.10 0.43
N SER A 110 -15.59 21.18 1.71
CA SER A 110 -14.96 22.09 2.67
C SER A 110 -13.82 21.42 3.41
N TRP A 111 -12.75 22.17 3.68
CA TRP A 111 -11.72 21.73 4.63
C TRP A 111 -12.25 21.57 6.07
N GLY A 112 -13.34 22.26 6.43
CA GLY A 112 -13.98 22.12 7.75
C GLY A 112 -14.63 20.75 7.99
N GLU A 113 -14.90 20.01 6.92
CA GLU A 113 -15.47 18.65 6.97
C GLU A 113 -14.37 17.58 6.81
N CYS A 114 -13.17 17.98 6.40
CA CYS A 114 -12.03 17.09 6.25
C CYS A 114 -11.43 16.81 7.64
N ILE A 115 -11.35 15.55 8.05
CA ILE A 115 -10.85 15.19 9.39
C ILE A 115 -9.37 14.82 9.40
N SER A 116 -8.88 14.25 8.29
CA SER A 116 -7.50 13.77 8.21
C SER A 116 -6.97 13.69 6.79
N VAL A 117 -5.65 13.77 6.68
CA VAL A 117 -4.89 13.63 5.43
C VAL A 117 -3.73 12.67 5.63
N CYS A 118 -3.68 11.61 4.84
CA CYS A 118 -2.56 10.65 4.80
C CYS A 118 -1.65 10.87 3.59
N THR A 119 -0.33 10.85 3.80
CA THR A 119 0.68 11.10 2.74
C THR A 119 1.90 10.17 2.88
N ASP A 120 2.74 10.08 1.84
CA ASP A 120 3.99 9.31 1.81
C ASP A 120 5.10 9.80 2.77
N GLY A 121 4.91 10.98 3.37
CA GLY A 121 5.87 11.58 4.30
C GLY A 121 7.02 12.33 3.65
N ALA A 122 7.00 12.55 2.34
CA ALA A 122 8.02 13.36 1.66
C ALA A 122 8.07 14.79 2.23
N GLY A 123 9.22 15.45 2.05
CA GLY A 123 9.42 16.83 2.53
C GLY A 123 8.41 17.83 1.95
N ALA A 124 7.96 17.62 0.72
CA ALA A 124 6.90 18.42 0.09
C ALA A 124 5.52 18.17 0.73
N MET A 125 5.28 16.98 1.31
CA MET A 125 4.03 16.64 1.99
C MET A 125 4.02 17.06 3.45
N LEU A 126 4.95 16.53 4.26
CA LEU A 126 4.97 16.71 5.73
C LEU A 126 5.97 17.75 6.24
N GLY A 127 6.64 18.49 5.35
CA GLY A 127 7.61 19.50 5.73
C GLY A 127 7.03 20.57 6.67
N LYS A 128 7.69 20.80 7.81
CA LYS A 128 7.19 21.66 8.92
C LYS A 128 6.86 23.10 8.52
N LYS A 129 7.55 23.66 7.53
CA LYS A 129 7.43 25.09 7.14
C LYS A 129 6.81 25.30 5.76
N LYS A 130 7.14 24.43 4.81
CA LYS A 130 6.80 24.59 3.38
C LYS A 130 6.07 23.37 2.78
N GLY A 131 5.82 22.34 3.58
CA GLY A 131 5.09 21.16 3.12
C GLY A 131 3.59 21.42 3.04
N LEU A 132 2.88 20.55 2.33
CA LEU A 132 1.41 20.53 2.24
C LEU A 132 0.77 20.63 3.63
N LYS A 133 1.25 19.86 4.61
CA LYS A 133 0.79 19.90 6.01
C LYS A 133 0.80 21.31 6.58
N ALA A 134 1.89 22.05 6.40
CA ALA A 134 2.02 23.40 6.94
C ALA A 134 1.03 24.38 6.30
N ARG A 135 0.71 24.20 5.02
CA ARG A 135 -0.26 25.03 4.28
C ARG A 135 -1.70 24.68 4.66
N VAL A 136 -2.05 23.40 4.69
CA VAL A 136 -3.40 22.95 5.07
C VAL A 136 -3.74 23.36 6.50
N LEU A 137 -2.80 23.24 7.44
CA LEU A 137 -3.05 23.64 8.83
C LEU A 137 -3.25 25.16 9.01
N GLN A 138 -2.90 26.00 8.03
CA GLN A 138 -3.24 27.43 8.06
C GLN A 138 -4.72 27.68 7.79
N VAL A 139 -5.35 26.87 6.96
CA VAL A 139 -6.78 26.99 6.60
C VAL A 139 -7.67 26.05 7.42
N ALA A 140 -7.10 24.97 7.94
CA ALA A 140 -7.82 23.93 8.67
C ALA A 140 -6.98 23.39 9.84
N PRO A 141 -6.88 24.16 10.95
CA PRO A 141 -5.97 23.83 12.07
C PRO A 141 -6.32 22.54 12.82
N HIS A 142 -7.54 22.03 12.66
CA HIS A 142 -8.05 20.84 13.33
C HIS A 142 -7.69 19.52 12.62
N LEU A 143 -7.12 19.57 11.40
CA LEU A 143 -6.84 18.36 10.62
C LEU A 143 -5.70 17.53 11.21
N ASN A 144 -5.91 16.22 11.23
CA ASN A 144 -4.86 15.27 11.53
C ASN A 144 -4.06 14.92 10.27
N PHE A 145 -2.75 14.79 10.41
CA PHE A 145 -1.87 14.35 9.33
C PHE A 145 -1.20 13.05 9.69
N THR A 146 -1.40 12.04 8.85
CA THR A 146 -0.85 10.70 9.04
C THR A 146 0.25 10.44 8.01
N HIS A 147 1.42 10.06 8.49
CA HIS A 147 2.48 9.54 7.62
C HIS A 147 2.17 8.07 7.33
N CYS A 148 2.04 7.72 6.04
CA CYS A 148 1.73 6.39 5.55
C CYS A 148 2.56 5.32 6.27
N ILE A 149 1.88 4.34 6.85
CA ILE A 149 2.51 3.29 7.64
C ILE A 149 3.43 2.39 6.81
N ILE A 150 3.09 2.19 5.52
CA ILE A 150 3.89 1.42 4.56
C ILE A 150 5.21 2.14 4.26
N HIS A 151 5.17 3.46 4.06
CA HIS A 151 6.37 4.27 3.86
C HIS A 151 7.23 4.33 5.14
N ARG A 152 6.60 4.48 6.32
CA ARG A 152 7.30 4.40 7.62
C ARG A 152 7.98 3.05 7.83
N GLU A 153 7.31 1.95 7.52
CA GLU A 153 7.86 0.59 7.64
C GLU A 153 9.05 0.42 6.69
N ALA A 154 8.90 0.83 5.43
CA ALA A 154 10.00 0.82 4.47
C ALA A 154 11.20 1.66 4.92
N LEU A 155 11.00 2.73 5.70
CA LEU A 155 12.07 3.53 6.30
C LEU A 155 12.72 2.83 7.49
N ALA A 156 11.92 2.19 8.36
CA ALA A 156 12.41 1.44 9.52
C ALA A 156 13.32 0.27 9.09
N CYS A 157 13.02 -0.35 7.94
CA CYS A 157 13.70 -1.54 7.47
C CYS A 157 15.01 -1.30 6.71
N LYS A 158 15.40 -0.05 6.44
CA LYS A 158 16.61 0.27 5.64
C LYS A 158 17.93 -0.04 6.34
N THR A 159 17.91 -0.44 7.61
CA THR A 159 19.12 -0.71 8.37
C THR A 159 19.72 -2.06 8.01
N LEU A 160 21.03 -2.04 7.79
CA LEU A 160 21.86 -3.24 7.70
C LEU A 160 23.21 -2.91 8.30
N ASN A 161 23.80 -3.86 9.03
CA ASN A 161 25.20 -3.77 9.41
C ASN A 161 26.10 -3.88 8.16
N ALA A 162 27.37 -3.49 8.27
CA ALA A 162 28.28 -3.43 7.13
C ALA A 162 28.44 -4.79 6.42
N GLU A 163 28.43 -5.86 7.21
CA GLU A 163 28.52 -7.25 6.75
C GLU A 163 27.34 -7.66 5.88
N PHE A 164 26.10 -7.50 6.36
CA PHE A 164 24.90 -7.80 5.59
C PHE A 164 24.70 -6.85 4.41
N LYS A 165 25.11 -5.59 4.55
CA LYS A 165 25.11 -4.64 3.44
C LYS A 165 26.02 -5.12 2.30
N HIS A 166 27.22 -5.59 2.63
CA HIS A 166 28.15 -6.14 1.63
C HIS A 166 27.56 -7.35 0.90
N VAL A 167 26.92 -8.27 1.62
CA VAL A 167 26.24 -9.43 1.03
C VAL A 167 25.09 -8.99 0.13
N LEU A 168 24.25 -8.07 0.57
CA LEU A 168 23.15 -7.52 -0.24
C LEU A 168 23.66 -6.85 -1.52
N ASP A 169 24.69 -5.99 -1.42
CA ASP A 169 25.25 -5.28 -2.58
C ASP A 169 25.88 -6.28 -3.57
N THR A 170 26.49 -7.36 -3.07
CA THR A 170 27.05 -8.45 -3.89
C THR A 170 25.95 -9.27 -4.57
N ALA A 171 24.89 -9.61 -3.85
CA ALA A 171 23.70 -10.28 -4.40
C ALA A 171 23.08 -9.46 -5.55
N VAL A 172 22.95 -8.14 -5.37
CA VAL A 172 22.47 -7.24 -6.43
C VAL A 172 23.40 -7.25 -7.65
N LYS A 173 24.72 -7.24 -7.44
CA LYS A 173 25.70 -7.36 -8.55
C LYS A 173 25.55 -8.68 -9.31
N ILE A 174 25.37 -9.81 -8.61
CA ILE A 174 25.14 -11.12 -9.21
C ILE A 174 23.88 -11.10 -10.09
N VAL A 175 22.77 -10.62 -9.55
CA VAL A 175 21.50 -10.54 -10.27
C VAL A 175 21.62 -9.64 -11.50
N ASN A 176 22.25 -8.47 -11.36
CA ASN A 176 22.45 -7.54 -12.47
C ASN A 176 23.38 -8.11 -13.54
N TYR A 177 24.40 -8.88 -13.19
CA TYR A 177 25.28 -9.54 -14.16
C TYR A 177 24.50 -10.48 -15.09
N ILE A 178 23.56 -11.26 -14.52
CA ILE A 178 22.73 -12.20 -15.30
C ILE A 178 21.62 -11.47 -16.05
N LYS A 179 20.95 -10.50 -15.41
CA LYS A 179 19.75 -9.85 -15.95
C LYS A 179 20.02 -8.69 -16.90
N SER A 180 21.19 -8.05 -16.83
CA SER A 180 21.54 -6.91 -17.71
C SER A 180 21.69 -7.30 -19.18
N ARG A 181 21.98 -8.59 -19.47
CA ARG A 181 22.15 -9.09 -20.83
C ARG A 181 21.02 -10.06 -21.19
N PRO A 182 20.24 -9.79 -22.26
CA PRO A 182 19.18 -10.70 -22.71
C PRO A 182 19.68 -12.12 -23.04
N LEU A 183 20.91 -12.24 -23.56
CA LEU A 183 21.53 -13.54 -23.80
C LEU A 183 21.74 -14.31 -22.49
N ASN A 184 22.36 -13.68 -21.49
CA ASN A 184 22.59 -14.31 -20.18
C ASN A 184 21.28 -14.75 -19.55
N THR A 185 20.23 -13.93 -19.63
CA THR A 185 18.90 -14.29 -19.11
C THR A 185 18.33 -15.54 -19.80
N ARG A 186 18.48 -15.68 -21.12
CA ARG A 186 18.00 -16.86 -21.87
C ARG A 186 18.83 -18.11 -21.56
N LEU A 187 20.16 -17.97 -21.51
CA LEU A 187 21.05 -19.08 -21.18
C LEU A 187 20.83 -19.58 -19.75
N PHE A 188 20.72 -18.66 -18.79
CA PHE A 188 20.39 -18.99 -17.41
C PHE A 188 19.04 -19.69 -17.29
N SER A 189 18.02 -19.22 -18.02
CA SER A 189 16.70 -19.88 -18.02
C SER A 189 16.76 -21.31 -18.58
N THR A 190 17.62 -21.55 -19.57
CA THR A 190 17.86 -22.88 -20.12
C THR A 190 18.49 -23.79 -19.06
N LEU A 191 19.53 -23.30 -18.37
CA LEU A 191 20.18 -24.02 -17.27
C LEU A 191 19.19 -24.37 -16.15
N CYS A 192 18.34 -23.43 -15.71
CA CYS A 192 17.32 -23.71 -14.70
C CYS A 192 16.35 -24.83 -15.14
N ASN A 193 15.94 -24.84 -16.41
CA ASN A 193 15.08 -25.91 -16.92
C ASN A 193 15.78 -27.26 -16.94
N GLU A 194 17.06 -27.30 -17.31
CA GLU A 194 17.88 -28.52 -17.34
C GLU A 194 18.13 -29.07 -15.93
N MET A 195 18.29 -28.19 -14.94
CA MET A 195 18.45 -28.55 -13.53
C MET A 195 17.14 -28.88 -12.81
N GLY A 196 15.99 -28.73 -13.49
CA GLY A 196 14.68 -29.03 -12.91
C GLY A 196 14.23 -28.03 -11.84
N SER A 197 14.78 -26.81 -11.83
CA SER A 197 14.46 -25.79 -10.83
C SER A 197 12.98 -25.35 -10.95
N GLU A 198 12.34 -25.09 -9.82
CA GLU A 198 10.96 -24.56 -9.81
C GLU A 198 10.87 -23.20 -10.53
N HIS A 199 11.93 -22.41 -10.42
CA HIS A 199 12.02 -21.08 -11.01
C HIS A 199 12.95 -21.03 -12.21
N LYS A 200 12.45 -20.51 -13.33
CA LYS A 200 13.16 -20.47 -14.62
C LYS A 200 14.00 -19.22 -14.83
N GLY A 201 14.25 -18.45 -13.77
CA GLY A 201 14.96 -17.18 -13.87
C GLY A 201 14.91 -16.29 -12.64
N LEU A 202 15.90 -15.39 -12.55
CA LEU A 202 15.98 -14.35 -11.53
C LEU A 202 15.00 -13.19 -11.80
N LEU A 203 14.58 -12.54 -10.73
CA LEU A 203 13.80 -11.31 -10.76
C LEU A 203 14.73 -10.11 -11.05
N LEU A 204 14.30 -9.20 -11.94
CA LEU A 204 15.05 -7.98 -12.21
C LEU A 204 14.79 -6.97 -11.08
N HIS A 205 15.85 -6.39 -10.54
CA HIS A 205 15.76 -5.26 -9.63
C HIS A 205 15.75 -3.95 -10.45
N THR A 206 14.61 -3.27 -10.50
CA THR A 206 14.57 -1.84 -10.83
C THR A 206 14.66 -1.05 -9.53
N GLU A 207 15.64 -0.15 -9.39
CA GLU A 207 15.98 0.53 -8.15
C GLU A 207 14.88 1.45 -7.58
N PHE A 208 13.76 0.94 -7.04
CA PHE A 208 12.78 1.85 -6.43
C PHE A 208 12.07 1.39 -5.16
N ARG A 209 12.22 0.16 -4.65
CA ARG A 209 11.64 -0.22 -3.34
C ARG A 209 12.50 -1.20 -2.56
N TRP A 210 12.87 -0.86 -1.32
CA TRP A 210 13.68 -1.72 -0.44
C TRP A 210 13.13 -3.15 -0.31
N LEU A 211 11.81 -3.30 -0.25
CA LEU A 211 11.13 -4.60 -0.11
C LEU A 211 11.11 -5.44 -1.39
N SER A 212 11.26 -4.81 -2.57
CA SER A 212 11.47 -5.56 -3.81
C SER A 212 12.79 -6.36 -3.78
N ARG A 213 13.75 -5.93 -2.95
CA ARG A 213 15.01 -6.66 -2.72
C ARG A 213 14.76 -7.99 -2.03
N GLY A 214 13.74 -8.11 -1.19
CA GLY A 214 13.44 -9.38 -0.51
C GLY A 214 13.07 -10.50 -1.45
N ASN A 215 12.20 -10.23 -2.44
CA ASN A 215 11.84 -11.22 -3.45
C ASN A 215 13.04 -11.59 -4.34
N VAL A 216 13.91 -10.62 -4.64
CA VAL A 216 15.15 -10.86 -5.40
C VAL A 216 16.13 -11.72 -4.61
N LEU A 217 16.34 -11.45 -3.33
CA LEU A 217 17.21 -12.22 -2.45
C LEU A 217 16.73 -13.66 -2.30
N ARG A 218 15.44 -13.85 -2.04
CA ARG A 218 14.83 -15.18 -1.95
C ARG A 218 15.04 -15.97 -3.23
N ARG A 219 14.71 -15.37 -4.38
CA ARG A 219 14.90 -16.01 -5.68
C ARG A 219 16.37 -16.35 -5.97
N LEU A 220 17.28 -15.48 -5.57
CA LEU A 220 18.72 -15.72 -5.71
C LEU A 220 19.17 -16.90 -4.84
N TYR A 221 18.67 -16.98 -3.60
CA TYR A 221 18.99 -18.04 -2.67
C TYR A 221 18.43 -19.40 -3.12
N GLU A 222 17.19 -19.43 -3.60
CA GLU A 222 16.54 -20.62 -4.19
C GLU A 222 17.32 -21.14 -5.41
N LEU A 223 17.84 -20.24 -6.24
CA LEU A 223 18.58 -20.57 -7.47
C LEU A 223 20.11 -20.53 -7.29
N ARG A 224 20.61 -20.62 -6.06
CA ARG A 224 22.03 -20.38 -5.76
C ARG A 224 22.98 -21.32 -6.50
N ASP A 225 22.59 -22.58 -6.69
CA ASP A 225 23.39 -23.58 -7.38
C ASP A 225 23.43 -23.37 -8.89
N GLU A 226 22.29 -23.09 -9.51
CA GLU A 226 22.18 -22.70 -10.91
C GLU A 226 23.02 -21.45 -11.18
N VAL A 227 22.90 -20.44 -10.31
CA VAL A 227 23.64 -19.18 -10.43
C VAL A 227 25.13 -19.42 -10.29
N ARG A 228 25.55 -20.28 -9.35
CA ARG A 228 26.95 -20.66 -9.17
C ARG A 228 27.50 -21.30 -10.45
N ILE A 229 26.83 -22.34 -10.96
CA ILE A 229 27.24 -23.06 -12.19
C ILE A 229 27.30 -22.08 -13.37
N PHE A 230 26.27 -21.27 -13.56
CA PHE A 230 26.25 -20.27 -14.63
C PHE A 230 27.43 -19.30 -14.55
N LEU A 231 27.73 -18.77 -13.37
CA LEU A 231 28.84 -17.82 -13.18
C LEU A 231 30.20 -18.50 -13.35
N THR A 232 30.35 -19.75 -12.91
CA THR A 232 31.56 -20.55 -13.13
C THR A 232 31.83 -20.77 -14.62
N ASP A 233 30.81 -21.12 -15.40
CA ASP A 233 30.92 -21.29 -16.86
C ASP A 233 31.29 -19.98 -17.56
N GLN A 234 30.80 -18.86 -17.05
CA GLN A 234 31.16 -17.51 -17.52
C GLN A 234 32.50 -17.00 -16.97
N ARG A 235 33.22 -17.80 -16.17
CA ARG A 235 34.48 -17.44 -15.49
C ARG A 235 34.39 -16.14 -14.70
N SER A 236 33.23 -15.89 -14.11
CA SER A 236 32.98 -14.70 -13.30
C SER A 236 33.48 -14.93 -11.87
N PRO A 237 34.27 -14.02 -11.27
CA PRO A 237 34.72 -14.14 -9.88
C PRO A 237 33.55 -14.08 -8.89
N LEU A 238 32.36 -13.67 -9.34
CA LEU A 238 31.15 -13.67 -8.53
C LEU A 238 30.71 -15.09 -8.12
N ALA A 239 31.15 -16.13 -8.82
CA ALA A 239 30.88 -17.52 -8.46
C ALA A 239 31.51 -17.93 -7.12
N ASP A 240 32.63 -17.30 -6.75
CA ASP A 240 33.37 -17.63 -5.53
C ASP A 240 32.53 -17.36 -4.28
N HIS A 241 31.71 -16.30 -4.29
CA HIS A 241 30.80 -15.97 -3.20
C HIS A 241 29.74 -17.05 -2.95
N LEU A 242 29.23 -17.70 -4.00
CA LEU A 242 28.24 -18.77 -3.88
C LEU A 242 28.87 -20.12 -3.50
N SER A 243 30.20 -20.20 -3.55
CA SER A 243 30.99 -21.35 -3.08
C SER A 243 31.47 -21.16 -1.63
N ASP A 244 31.40 -19.94 -1.10
CA ASP A 244 31.76 -19.60 0.27
C ASP A 244 30.57 -19.80 1.21
N ALA A 245 30.64 -20.84 2.04
CA ALA A 245 29.60 -21.18 3.01
C ALA A 245 29.30 -20.04 3.99
N ASP A 246 30.30 -19.23 4.35
CA ASP A 246 30.13 -18.07 5.25
C ASP A 246 29.26 -16.98 4.59
N TRP A 247 29.51 -16.72 3.30
CA TRP A 247 28.72 -15.79 2.51
C TRP A 247 27.30 -16.31 2.27
N VAL A 248 27.13 -17.58 1.91
CA VAL A 248 25.81 -18.19 1.67
C VAL A 248 24.97 -18.23 2.95
N THR A 249 25.58 -18.46 4.12
CA THR A 249 24.90 -18.37 5.43
C THR A 249 24.28 -16.99 5.64
N ARG A 250 25.01 -15.91 5.30
CA ARG A 250 24.50 -14.54 5.41
C ARG A 250 23.44 -14.23 4.37
N LEU A 251 23.56 -14.78 3.17
CA LEU A 251 22.53 -14.68 2.14
C LEU A 251 21.24 -15.37 2.61
N ALA A 252 21.32 -16.56 3.21
CA ALA A 252 20.18 -17.29 3.75
C ALA A 252 19.46 -16.49 4.83
N TYR A 253 20.22 -15.90 5.77
CA TYR A 253 19.67 -15.00 6.77
C TYR A 253 18.94 -13.80 6.13
N LEU A 254 19.57 -13.15 5.14
CA LEU A 254 18.96 -12.01 4.45
C LEU A 254 17.69 -12.41 3.70
N SER A 255 17.68 -13.56 3.03
CA SER A 255 16.47 -14.13 2.41
C SER A 255 15.35 -14.25 3.44
N CYS A 256 15.62 -14.89 4.58
CA CYS A 256 14.65 -15.12 5.64
C CYS A 256 14.11 -13.83 6.28
N ILE A 257 14.99 -12.89 6.67
CA ILE A 257 14.52 -11.65 7.35
C ILE A 257 13.73 -10.77 6.39
N PHE A 258 14.15 -10.65 5.13
CA PHE A 258 13.40 -9.88 4.14
C PHE A 258 12.07 -10.54 3.79
N GLU A 259 11.95 -11.87 3.82
CA GLU A 259 10.66 -12.54 3.72
C GLU A 259 9.71 -12.07 4.84
N LYS A 260 10.18 -12.04 6.09
CA LYS A 260 9.35 -11.57 7.22
C LYS A 260 8.97 -10.10 7.09
N LEU A 261 9.90 -9.24 6.65
CA LEU A 261 9.64 -7.83 6.37
C LEU A 261 8.61 -7.63 5.25
N ASN A 262 8.75 -8.37 4.15
CA ASN A 262 7.78 -8.37 3.05
C ASN A 262 6.41 -8.86 3.53
N GLY A 263 6.37 -9.88 4.39
CA GLY A 263 5.13 -10.36 5.02
C GLY A 263 4.43 -9.28 5.84
N LEU A 264 5.17 -8.51 6.64
CA LEU A 264 4.61 -7.34 7.33
C LEU A 264 4.08 -6.33 6.31
N ASN A 265 4.88 -5.93 5.33
CA ASN A 265 4.47 -4.92 4.35
C ASN A 265 3.19 -5.31 3.61
N VAL A 266 3.10 -6.53 3.10
CA VAL A 266 1.88 -7.06 2.47
C VAL A 266 0.70 -7.03 3.43
N SER A 267 0.92 -7.36 4.71
CA SER A 267 -0.15 -7.27 5.71
C SER A 267 -0.62 -5.84 5.99
N LEU A 268 0.20 -4.81 5.73
CA LEU A 268 -0.17 -3.40 5.87
C LEU A 268 -0.91 -2.86 4.63
N GLN A 269 -0.95 -3.62 3.54
CA GLN A 269 -1.70 -3.30 2.33
C GLN A 269 -3.12 -3.82 2.44
N GLY A 270 -4.07 -3.07 1.87
CA GLY A 270 -5.47 -3.47 1.84
C GLY A 270 -6.43 -2.29 1.84
N GLU A 271 -7.60 -2.53 1.26
CA GLU A 271 -8.74 -1.62 1.31
C GLU A 271 -9.43 -1.71 2.68
N ASN A 272 -10.14 -0.67 3.09
CA ASN A 272 -10.89 -0.60 4.34
C ASN A 272 -10.06 -0.87 5.61
N THR A 273 -8.73 -0.74 5.54
CA THR A 273 -7.86 -0.80 6.72
C THR A 273 -7.94 0.51 7.50
N ASN A 274 -7.91 0.45 8.83
CA ASN A 274 -7.83 1.63 9.69
C ASN A 274 -6.49 1.67 10.45
N ILE A 275 -6.19 2.83 11.02
CA ILE A 275 -4.93 3.06 11.73
C ILE A 275 -4.72 2.11 12.92
N LEU A 276 -5.80 1.66 13.57
CA LEU A 276 -5.77 0.77 14.72
C LEU A 276 -5.25 -0.62 14.33
N TYR A 277 -5.86 -1.25 13.33
CA TYR A 277 -5.43 -2.58 12.85
C TYR A 277 -4.02 -2.57 12.27
N LEU A 278 -3.64 -1.48 11.59
CA LEU A 278 -2.31 -1.34 11.02
C LEU A 278 -1.24 -1.21 12.12
N ASN A 279 -1.53 -0.46 13.19
CA ASN A 279 -0.64 -0.36 14.33
C ASN A 279 -0.46 -1.72 15.02
N ASP A 280 -1.54 -2.48 15.23
CA ASP A 280 -1.49 -3.81 15.86
C ASP A 280 -0.54 -4.75 15.11
N LYS A 281 -0.53 -4.71 13.77
CA LYS A 281 0.38 -5.50 12.91
C LYS A 281 1.84 -5.10 13.11
N VAL A 282 2.13 -3.80 13.16
CA VAL A 282 3.48 -3.27 13.42
C VAL A 282 3.97 -3.65 14.82
N GLN A 283 3.11 -3.49 15.84
CA GLN A 283 3.45 -3.86 17.22
C GLN A 283 3.70 -5.36 17.36
N ALA A 284 2.87 -6.19 16.72
CA ALA A 284 3.09 -7.63 16.68
C ALA A 284 4.44 -7.97 16.03
N PHE A 285 4.84 -7.25 14.97
CA PHE A 285 6.14 -7.44 14.34
C PHE A 285 7.31 -7.00 15.23
N ALA A 286 7.22 -5.84 15.88
CA ALA A 286 8.22 -5.38 16.84
C ALA A 286 8.42 -6.38 17.99
N ARG A 287 7.33 -6.92 18.54
CA ARG A 287 7.38 -7.99 19.56
C ARG A 287 8.03 -9.27 19.03
N LYS A 288 7.81 -9.63 17.76
CA LYS A 288 8.51 -10.76 17.11
C LYS A 288 10.00 -10.49 16.99
N LEU A 289 10.43 -9.27 16.64
CA LEU A 289 11.86 -8.92 16.59
C LEU A 289 12.55 -9.10 17.94
N VAL A 290 11.91 -8.66 19.04
CA VAL A 290 12.41 -8.89 20.42
C VAL A 290 12.60 -10.39 20.66
N ARG A 291 11.55 -11.18 20.42
CA ARG A 291 11.60 -12.64 20.58
C ARG A 291 12.69 -13.29 19.72
N TRP A 292 12.84 -12.88 18.46
CA TRP A 292 13.85 -13.45 17.56
C TRP A 292 15.26 -13.14 18.03
N ARG A 293 15.51 -11.91 18.51
CA ARG A 293 16.80 -11.51 19.09
C ARG A 293 17.17 -12.42 20.27
N GLU A 294 16.26 -12.57 21.23
CA GLU A 294 16.45 -13.43 22.41
C GLU A 294 16.70 -14.90 22.04
N ARG A 295 16.00 -15.41 21.02
CA ARG A 295 16.21 -16.81 20.57
C ARG A 295 17.58 -16.99 19.91
N VAL A 296 18.03 -16.05 19.10
CA VAL A 296 19.38 -16.07 18.51
C VAL A 296 20.44 -16.00 19.59
N GLU A 297 20.23 -15.20 20.64
CA GLU A 297 21.11 -15.15 21.83
C GLU A 297 21.18 -16.51 22.56
N MET A 298 20.11 -17.29 22.55
CA MET A 298 20.06 -18.68 23.05
C MET A 298 20.62 -19.71 22.06
N GLY A 299 21.10 -19.29 20.88
CA GLY A 299 21.62 -20.18 19.83
C GLY A 299 20.53 -20.87 19.00
N ARG A 300 19.29 -20.39 19.03
CA ARG A 300 18.18 -20.93 18.23
C ARG A 300 17.84 -20.02 17.06
N ILE A 301 17.72 -20.60 15.86
CA ILE A 301 17.48 -19.90 14.60
C ILE A 301 16.27 -20.43 13.82
N ASP A 302 15.43 -21.24 14.46
CA ASP A 302 14.24 -21.91 13.89
C ASP A 302 13.19 -20.98 13.24
N MET A 303 13.25 -19.68 13.54
CA MET A 303 12.42 -18.67 12.87
C MET A 303 12.88 -18.33 11.46
N PHE A 304 14.12 -18.71 11.10
CA PHE A 304 14.78 -18.49 9.83
C PHE A 304 15.04 -19.87 9.18
N SER A 305 13.98 -20.52 8.69
CA SER A 305 14.02 -21.91 8.23
C SER A 305 15.09 -22.19 7.18
N GLU A 306 15.23 -21.32 6.16
CA GLU A 306 16.24 -21.52 5.10
C GLU A 306 17.67 -21.39 5.63
N LEU A 307 17.89 -20.57 6.67
CA LEU A 307 19.17 -20.45 7.35
C LEU A 307 19.44 -21.70 8.21
N GLU A 308 18.45 -22.16 8.97
CA GLU A 308 18.58 -23.36 9.81
C GLU A 308 18.91 -24.59 8.96
N GLU A 309 18.14 -24.83 7.91
CA GLU A 309 18.35 -25.93 6.95
C GLU A 309 19.77 -25.89 6.35
N PHE A 310 20.21 -24.74 5.85
CA PHE A 310 21.55 -24.61 5.27
C PHE A 310 22.66 -24.84 6.28
N MET A 311 22.51 -24.34 7.51
CA MET A 311 23.51 -24.55 8.55
C MET A 311 23.58 -26.01 8.98
N GLU A 312 22.46 -26.73 9.03
CA GLU A 312 22.41 -28.17 9.30
C GLU A 312 23.06 -28.98 8.18
N GLU A 313 22.70 -28.74 6.92
CA GLU A 313 23.27 -29.42 5.74
C GLU A 313 24.80 -29.26 5.63
N ASN A 314 25.32 -28.11 6.05
CA ASN A 314 26.74 -27.78 5.96
C ASN A 314 27.49 -27.92 7.29
N ALA A 315 26.86 -28.48 8.33
CA ALA A 315 27.42 -28.67 9.67
C ALA A 315 28.05 -27.40 10.27
N LEU A 316 27.42 -26.23 10.05
CA LEU A 316 27.89 -24.92 10.50
C LEU A 316 27.39 -24.60 11.91
N SER A 317 28.24 -23.92 12.70
CA SER A 317 27.84 -23.47 14.04
C SER A 317 27.12 -22.13 14.00
N VAL A 318 25.96 -22.03 14.67
CA VAL A 318 25.21 -20.77 14.87
C VAL A 318 26.09 -19.66 15.46
N ASN A 319 27.12 -20.01 16.24
CA ASN A 319 28.06 -19.04 16.83
C ASN A 319 28.80 -18.20 15.79
N SER A 320 28.94 -18.67 14.55
CA SER A 320 29.61 -17.94 13.45
C SER A 320 28.87 -16.67 13.01
N ILE A 321 27.54 -16.65 13.12
CA ILE A 321 26.68 -15.56 12.62
C ILE A 321 25.80 -14.93 13.71
N LYS A 322 25.72 -15.56 14.88
CA LYS A 322 24.92 -15.14 16.04
C LYS A 322 25.06 -13.64 16.35
N ALA A 323 26.30 -13.16 16.52
CA ALA A 323 26.56 -11.76 16.88
C ALA A 323 26.03 -10.79 15.81
N SER A 324 26.25 -11.11 14.53
CA SER A 324 25.81 -10.29 13.40
C SER A 324 24.29 -10.22 13.30
N ILE A 325 23.60 -11.35 13.49
CA ILE A 325 22.13 -11.41 13.50
C ILE A 325 21.56 -10.63 14.70
N THR A 326 22.06 -10.87 15.91
CA THR A 326 21.60 -10.16 17.11
C THR A 326 21.76 -8.65 16.96
N ALA A 327 22.92 -8.19 16.47
CA ALA A 327 23.18 -6.77 16.24
C ALA A 327 22.23 -6.17 15.19
N HIS A 328 21.95 -6.89 14.10
CA HIS A 328 21.02 -6.43 13.08
C HIS A 328 19.58 -6.37 13.61
N LEU A 329 19.10 -7.41 14.31
CA LEU A 329 17.76 -7.43 14.89
C LEU A 329 17.57 -6.31 15.92
N GLN A 330 18.59 -6.01 16.74
CA GLN A 330 18.56 -4.86 17.64
C GLN A 330 18.45 -3.55 16.87
N SER A 331 19.31 -3.34 15.87
CA SER A 331 19.28 -2.12 15.05
C SER A 331 17.95 -1.92 14.34
N LEU A 332 17.36 -3.01 13.82
CA LEU A 332 16.04 -3.00 13.22
C LEU A 332 14.96 -2.62 14.24
N LEU A 333 14.97 -3.24 15.42
CA LEU A 333 14.04 -2.91 16.52
C LEU A 333 14.13 -1.43 16.93
N ASP A 334 15.34 -0.89 17.10
CA ASP A 334 15.55 0.52 17.43
C ASP A 334 14.95 1.45 16.37
N HIS A 335 15.04 1.06 15.08
CA HIS A 335 14.45 1.81 13.99
C HIS A 335 12.92 1.68 13.96
N PHE A 336 12.38 0.51 14.27
CA PHE A 336 10.95 0.35 14.47
C PHE A 336 10.45 1.29 15.57
N TYR A 337 11.10 1.36 16.73
CA TYR A 337 10.70 2.30 17.79
C TYR A 337 10.89 3.77 17.42
N LYS A 338 11.91 4.10 16.62
CA LYS A 338 12.10 5.45 16.08
C LYS A 338 10.98 5.86 15.13
N TYR A 339 10.58 4.96 14.24
CA TYR A 339 9.57 5.23 13.22
C TYR A 339 8.15 4.94 13.69
N PHE A 340 7.95 4.21 14.78
CA PHE A 340 6.67 3.83 15.41
C PHE A 340 6.78 3.95 16.94
N PRO A 341 6.84 5.20 17.47
CA PRO A 341 7.00 5.42 18.90
C PRO A 341 5.77 4.93 19.68
N GLU A 342 5.99 4.42 20.89
CA GLU A 342 4.92 3.92 21.77
C GLU A 342 3.86 4.99 22.12
N GLY A 343 4.22 6.28 22.04
CA GLY A 343 3.31 7.41 22.24
C GLY A 343 2.26 7.63 21.14
N ASP A 344 2.34 6.93 20.01
CA ASP A 344 1.27 6.83 19.00
C ASP A 344 0.15 5.86 19.47
N ALA A 345 -0.03 5.72 20.79
CA ALA A 345 -0.60 4.56 21.48
C ALA A 345 -2.00 4.14 20.97
N PRO A 346 -2.13 2.91 20.46
CA PRO A 346 -3.38 2.17 20.31
C PRO A 346 -4.28 2.16 21.55
N ASP A 347 -3.70 2.06 22.74
CA ASP A 347 -4.43 1.60 23.93
C ASP A 347 -5.49 2.60 24.40
N GLN A 348 -5.25 3.90 24.19
CA GLN A 348 -6.27 4.94 24.44
C GLN A 348 -7.49 4.80 23.51
N TYR A 349 -7.37 4.05 22.44
CA TYR A 349 -8.45 3.76 21.48
C TYR A 349 -9.02 2.35 21.67
N ASP A 350 -8.67 1.63 22.74
CA ASP A 350 -9.21 0.29 22.97
C ASP A 350 -10.71 0.29 23.23
N TRP A 351 -11.26 1.39 23.74
CA TRP A 351 -12.71 1.57 23.80
C TRP A 351 -13.38 1.58 22.42
N ILE A 352 -12.65 1.97 21.36
CA ILE A 352 -13.13 1.87 19.97
C ILE A 352 -13.14 0.42 19.52
N ARG A 353 -12.08 -0.34 19.82
CA ARG A 353 -11.90 -1.74 19.39
C ARG A 353 -12.80 -2.73 20.14
N SER A 354 -12.93 -2.52 21.45
CA SER A 354 -13.60 -3.43 22.38
C SER A 354 -14.53 -2.65 23.32
N PRO A 355 -15.57 -1.97 22.78
CA PRO A 355 -16.42 -1.07 23.57
C PRO A 355 -17.14 -1.75 24.75
N PHE A 356 -17.28 -3.08 24.73
CA PHE A 356 -17.96 -3.87 25.79
C PHE A 356 -17.01 -4.45 26.85
N ASN A 357 -15.69 -4.25 26.72
CA ASN A 357 -14.68 -4.80 27.64
C ASN A 357 -13.81 -3.69 28.27
N VAL A 358 -14.26 -2.44 28.24
CA VAL A 358 -13.47 -1.29 28.71
C VAL A 358 -13.41 -1.26 30.23
N THR A 359 -12.21 -1.27 30.79
CA THR A 359 -12.00 -1.10 32.23
C THR A 359 -11.77 0.34 32.65
N THR A 360 -11.26 1.19 31.75
CA THR A 360 -10.99 2.63 31.97
C THR A 360 -10.86 3.37 30.63
N ALA A 361 -11.50 4.54 30.49
CA ALA A 361 -11.37 5.44 29.33
C ALA A 361 -11.18 6.90 29.78
N ASN A 362 -10.32 7.10 30.80
CA ASN A 362 -10.20 8.33 31.60
C ASN A 362 -9.73 9.58 30.83
N HIS A 363 -9.43 9.44 29.54
CA HIS A 363 -9.06 10.53 28.63
C HIS A 363 -10.27 11.09 27.87
N LEU A 364 -11.43 10.44 27.95
CA LEU A 364 -12.67 10.94 27.37
C LEU A 364 -13.27 12.05 28.26
N ALA A 365 -14.17 12.84 27.69
CA ALA A 365 -14.98 13.75 28.48
C ALA A 365 -16.00 12.95 29.32
N SER A 366 -16.39 13.47 30.49
CA SER A 366 -17.27 12.77 31.44
C SER A 366 -18.57 12.26 30.82
N ASP A 367 -19.18 13.02 29.91
CA ASP A 367 -20.40 12.63 29.21
C ASP A 367 -20.17 11.48 28.22
N MET A 368 -19.00 11.43 27.58
CA MET A 368 -18.61 10.31 26.73
C MET A 368 -18.24 9.06 27.56
N GLU A 369 -17.68 9.23 28.76
CA GLU A 369 -17.42 8.12 29.68
C GLU A 369 -18.72 7.47 30.14
N ASP A 370 -19.70 8.28 30.58
CA ASP A 370 -21.03 7.80 30.97
C ASP A 370 -21.72 7.07 29.81
N ALA A 371 -21.70 7.66 28.61
CA ALA A 371 -22.22 7.05 27.39
C ALA A 371 -21.54 5.70 27.05
N LEU A 372 -20.22 5.60 27.25
CA LEU A 372 -19.47 4.37 27.02
C LEU A 372 -19.83 3.31 28.07
N ILE A 373 -20.04 3.69 29.33
CA ILE A 373 -20.50 2.78 30.39
C ILE A 373 -21.87 2.20 30.01
N GLU A 374 -22.83 3.05 29.63
CA GLU A 374 -24.16 2.62 29.18
C GLU A 374 -24.04 1.63 28.01
N LEU A 375 -23.34 2.03 26.94
CA LEU A 375 -23.13 1.19 25.75
C LEU A 375 -22.49 -0.15 26.13
N SER A 376 -21.47 -0.15 26.99
CA SER A 376 -20.73 -1.37 27.38
C SER A 376 -21.61 -2.42 28.09
N THR A 377 -22.73 -1.99 28.68
CA THR A 377 -23.68 -2.87 29.36
C THR A 377 -24.84 -3.33 28.48
N ASP A 378 -25.00 -2.74 27.28
CA ASP A 378 -26.06 -3.12 26.34
C ASP A 378 -25.74 -4.45 25.65
N ARG A 379 -26.49 -5.50 26.02
CA ARG A 379 -26.34 -6.85 25.46
C ARG A 379 -26.80 -6.95 24.01
N THR A 380 -27.77 -6.14 23.60
CA THR A 380 -28.29 -6.11 22.23
C THR A 380 -27.24 -5.54 21.29
N LEU A 381 -26.62 -4.42 21.67
CA LEU A 381 -25.52 -3.82 20.92
C LEU A 381 -24.29 -4.72 20.91
N ARG A 382 -24.02 -5.45 22.01
CA ARG A 382 -22.94 -6.43 22.05
C ARG A 382 -23.12 -7.54 21.02
N THR A 383 -24.31 -8.14 20.95
CA THR A 383 -24.63 -9.15 19.94
C THR A 383 -24.63 -8.56 18.53
N ALA A 384 -25.01 -7.29 18.37
CA ALA A 384 -25.00 -6.62 17.08
C ALA A 384 -23.57 -6.38 16.54
N LEU A 385 -22.57 -6.17 17.41
CA LEU A 385 -21.18 -6.04 17.01
C LEU A 385 -20.65 -7.33 16.36
N ASP A 386 -21.05 -8.51 16.83
CA ASP A 386 -20.59 -9.80 16.28
C ASP A 386 -20.94 -9.99 14.79
N GLY A 387 -22.00 -9.31 14.32
CA GLY A 387 -22.45 -9.36 12.92
C GLY A 387 -21.98 -8.19 12.05
N LYS A 388 -21.17 -7.26 12.59
CA LYS A 388 -20.77 -6.03 11.90
C LYS A 388 -19.25 -5.86 11.92
N THR A 389 -18.74 -5.13 10.94
CA THR A 389 -17.40 -4.54 11.04
C THR A 389 -17.39 -3.44 12.10
N LEU A 390 -16.19 -3.08 12.57
CA LEU A 390 -16.04 -2.09 13.64
C LEU A 390 -16.62 -0.73 13.23
N ASP A 391 -16.39 -0.29 11.99
CA ASP A 391 -16.95 0.95 11.49
C ASP A 391 -18.47 0.90 11.31
N GLU A 392 -19.03 -0.19 10.77
CA GLU A 392 -20.48 -0.39 10.68
C GLU A 392 -21.15 -0.33 12.05
N PHE A 393 -20.52 -0.90 13.08
CA PHE A 393 -21.01 -0.82 14.44
C PHE A 393 -21.08 0.63 14.93
N TRP A 394 -19.98 1.37 14.85
CA TRP A 394 -19.91 2.76 15.29
C TRP A 394 -20.84 3.69 14.49
N VAL A 395 -21.05 3.43 13.19
CA VAL A 395 -22.06 4.16 12.41
C VAL A 395 -23.48 3.83 12.90
N SER A 396 -23.76 2.57 13.23
CA SER A 396 -25.11 2.14 13.63
C SER A 396 -25.55 2.67 14.99
N VAL A 397 -24.62 2.97 15.90
CA VAL A 397 -24.91 3.52 17.22
C VAL A 397 -24.83 5.06 17.26
N ALA A 398 -24.57 5.71 16.11
CA ALA A 398 -24.39 7.16 16.04
C ALA A 398 -25.64 7.99 16.37
N LEU A 399 -26.84 7.43 16.24
CA LEU A 399 -28.07 8.10 16.66
C LEU A 399 -28.26 8.10 18.18
N GLU A 400 -27.89 7.00 18.84
CA GLU A 400 -28.06 6.80 20.28
C GLU A 400 -26.87 7.38 21.07
N TYR A 401 -25.66 7.22 20.55
CA TYR A 401 -24.40 7.68 21.16
C TYR A 401 -23.63 8.60 20.21
N PRO A 402 -24.15 9.81 19.89
CA PRO A 402 -23.63 10.65 18.82
C PRO A 402 -22.20 11.14 19.06
N GLN A 403 -21.88 11.59 20.27
CA GLN A 403 -20.52 12.10 20.56
C GLN A 403 -19.48 10.98 20.57
N LEU A 404 -19.82 9.86 21.21
CA LEU A 404 -18.94 8.69 21.30
C LEU A 404 -18.68 8.10 19.91
N SER A 405 -19.73 7.93 19.11
CA SER A 405 -19.62 7.44 17.73
C SER A 405 -18.83 8.39 16.85
N LYS A 406 -19.02 9.71 17.00
CA LYS A 406 -18.24 10.71 16.29
C LYS A 406 -16.75 10.60 16.62
N ALA A 407 -16.40 10.47 17.90
CA ALA A 407 -15.00 10.30 18.32
C ALA A 407 -14.39 8.99 17.80
N ALA A 408 -15.16 7.90 17.79
CA ALA A 408 -14.72 6.62 17.24
C ALA A 408 -14.48 6.69 15.73
N LEU A 409 -15.46 7.23 14.99
CA LEU A 409 -15.41 7.39 13.54
C LEU A 409 -14.29 8.35 13.11
N ASP A 410 -13.98 9.38 13.92
CA ASP A 410 -12.85 10.28 13.65
C ASP A 410 -11.50 9.57 13.65
N VAL A 411 -11.38 8.43 14.32
CA VAL A 411 -10.19 7.57 14.29
C VAL A 411 -10.28 6.55 13.16
N LEU A 412 -11.42 5.88 12.99
CA LEU A 412 -11.61 4.81 12.00
C LEU A 412 -11.61 5.32 10.56
N MET A 413 -12.10 6.53 10.32
CA MET A 413 -12.10 7.18 9.03
C MET A 413 -10.71 7.63 8.58
N GLN A 414 -9.69 7.62 9.43
CA GLN A 414 -8.34 8.02 9.02
C GLN A 414 -7.69 6.96 8.14
N PHE A 415 -7.11 7.41 7.02
CA PHE A 415 -6.23 6.55 6.24
C PHE A 415 -4.92 6.32 7.00
N GLY A 416 -4.55 5.06 7.19
CA GLY A 416 -3.26 4.68 7.74
C GLY A 416 -2.17 4.46 6.68
N SER A 417 -2.56 4.35 5.40
CA SER A 417 -1.63 4.12 4.29
C SER A 417 -2.07 4.85 3.02
N THR A 418 -1.13 5.02 2.09
CA THR A 418 -1.32 5.50 0.71
C THR A 418 -1.56 4.36 -0.28
N TYR A 419 -1.95 3.17 0.20
CA TYR A 419 -2.04 1.94 -0.60
C TYR A 419 -2.95 2.08 -1.82
N LEU A 420 -4.09 2.78 -1.70
CA LEU A 420 -5.00 2.95 -2.84
C LEU A 420 -4.35 3.80 -3.94
N CYS A 421 -3.57 4.81 -3.55
CA CYS A 421 -2.80 5.60 -4.51
C CYS A 421 -1.75 4.73 -5.22
N GLU A 422 -0.95 3.97 -4.47
CA GLU A 422 0.10 3.08 -5.02
C GLU A 422 -0.48 1.99 -5.95
N LYS A 423 -1.60 1.38 -5.56
CA LYS A 423 -2.35 0.41 -6.36
C LYS A 423 -2.82 1.04 -7.68
N THR A 424 -3.34 2.26 -7.61
CA THR A 424 -3.86 2.98 -8.78
C THR A 424 -2.74 3.50 -9.68
N PHE A 425 -1.59 3.93 -9.13
CA PHE A 425 -0.42 4.24 -9.95
C PHE A 425 0.07 3.03 -10.73
N SER A 426 -0.02 1.84 -10.15
CA SER A 426 0.29 0.60 -10.88
C SER A 426 -0.67 0.41 -12.07
N ALA A 427 -1.99 0.65 -11.89
CA ALA A 427 -2.95 0.64 -13.00
C ALA A 427 -2.68 1.75 -14.03
N LEU A 428 -2.28 2.95 -13.58
CA LEU A 428 -1.91 4.06 -14.44
C LEU A 428 -0.77 3.71 -15.38
N THR A 429 0.26 2.98 -14.92
CA THR A 429 1.38 2.57 -15.79
C THR A 429 0.94 1.66 -16.94
N TYR A 430 -0.17 0.93 -16.79
CA TYR A 430 -0.75 0.12 -17.86
C TYR A 430 -1.53 0.98 -18.88
N ILE A 431 -2.33 1.93 -18.37
CA ILE A 431 -3.14 2.85 -19.20
C ILE A 431 -2.23 3.82 -19.97
N LYS A 432 -1.28 4.43 -19.28
CA LYS A 432 -0.33 5.43 -19.79
C LYS A 432 1.02 4.78 -20.06
N ASN A 433 1.11 4.08 -21.18
CA ASN A 433 2.35 3.46 -21.66
C ASN A 433 3.07 4.34 -22.71
N LYS A 434 4.22 3.87 -23.22
CA LYS A 434 5.05 4.61 -24.20
C LYS A 434 4.29 5.05 -25.46
N HIS A 435 3.22 4.35 -25.82
CA HIS A 435 2.40 4.65 -27.01
C HIS A 435 1.20 5.56 -26.69
N ARG A 436 0.88 5.79 -25.41
CA ARG A 436 -0.27 6.58 -24.92
C ARG A 436 0.14 7.63 -23.90
N SER A 437 1.38 8.13 -23.99
CA SER A 437 2.01 9.00 -22.98
C SER A 437 1.35 10.38 -22.84
N ARG A 438 0.48 10.79 -23.76
CA ARG A 438 -0.22 12.10 -23.72
C ARG A 438 -1.68 12.00 -23.26
N LEU A 439 -2.16 10.82 -22.88
CA LEU A 439 -3.55 10.62 -22.47
C LEU A 439 -3.85 11.35 -21.15
N ASN A 440 -4.99 12.05 -21.09
CA ASN A 440 -5.59 12.46 -19.83
C ASN A 440 -6.33 11.25 -19.26
N VAL A 441 -5.85 10.75 -18.13
CA VAL A 441 -6.20 9.45 -17.57
C VAL A 441 -7.23 9.52 -16.46
N GLU A 442 -7.66 10.72 -16.02
CA GLU A 442 -8.59 10.85 -14.88
C GLU A 442 -9.88 10.08 -15.14
N ASP A 443 -10.49 10.26 -16.31
CA ASP A 443 -11.75 9.63 -16.66
C ASP A 443 -11.60 8.11 -16.85
N ASP A 444 -10.55 7.68 -17.57
CA ASP A 444 -10.23 6.27 -17.76
C ASP A 444 -9.99 5.54 -16.43
N LEU A 445 -9.21 6.16 -15.53
CA LEU A 445 -8.96 5.62 -14.20
C LEU A 445 -10.25 5.54 -13.41
N ARG A 446 -11.07 6.60 -13.41
CA ARG A 446 -12.33 6.63 -12.66
C ARG A 446 -13.26 5.51 -13.08
N VAL A 447 -13.47 5.33 -14.39
CA VAL A 447 -14.30 4.23 -14.90
C VAL A 447 -13.68 2.87 -14.62
N GLY A 448 -12.35 2.75 -14.70
CA GLY A 448 -11.63 1.49 -14.53
C GLY A 448 -11.52 0.98 -13.09
N ILE A 449 -11.50 1.88 -12.09
CA ILE A 449 -11.23 1.50 -10.69
C ILE A 449 -12.39 1.77 -9.73
N SER A 450 -13.39 2.57 -10.13
CA SER A 450 -14.46 2.96 -9.21
C SER A 450 -15.38 1.79 -8.84
N LYS A 451 -15.79 1.78 -7.57
CA LYS A 451 -16.83 0.87 -7.05
C LYS A 451 -18.23 1.41 -7.34
N ILE A 452 -18.36 2.70 -7.64
CA ILE A 452 -19.62 3.33 -8.03
C ILE A 452 -19.90 2.98 -9.49
N LYS A 453 -21.05 2.36 -9.73
CA LYS A 453 -21.50 2.06 -11.09
C LYS A 453 -22.07 3.33 -11.75
N PRO A 454 -21.70 3.63 -13.00
CA PRO A 454 -22.36 4.70 -13.74
C PRO A 454 -23.83 4.33 -13.96
N ARG A 455 -24.71 5.33 -13.91
CA ARG A 455 -26.15 5.17 -14.18
C ARG A 455 -26.37 5.09 -15.69
N VAL A 456 -26.01 3.95 -16.28
CA VAL A 456 -26.03 3.74 -17.75
C VAL A 456 -27.40 4.04 -18.34
N ASP A 457 -28.49 3.60 -17.69
CA ASP A 457 -29.85 3.86 -18.20
C ASP A 457 -30.17 5.36 -18.29
N LEU A 458 -29.73 6.14 -17.31
CA LEU A 458 -29.87 7.60 -17.30
C LEU A 458 -29.03 8.22 -18.42
N LEU A 459 -27.77 7.80 -18.56
CA LEU A 459 -26.87 8.28 -19.61
C LEU A 459 -27.40 7.96 -21.01
N CYS A 460 -27.93 6.75 -21.21
CA CYS A 460 -28.54 6.33 -22.47
C CYS A 460 -29.81 7.13 -22.76
N SER A 461 -30.63 7.44 -21.76
CA SER A 461 -31.84 8.25 -21.96
C SER A 461 -31.54 9.70 -22.36
N ALA A 462 -30.38 10.23 -21.98
CA ALA A 462 -29.94 11.57 -22.32
C ALA A 462 -29.33 11.69 -23.73
N HIS A 463 -28.98 10.56 -24.36
CA HIS A 463 -28.36 10.52 -25.69
C HIS A 463 -29.32 9.95 -26.74
N SER A 464 -29.57 10.71 -27.80
CA SER A 464 -30.30 10.20 -28.97
C SER A 464 -29.44 9.20 -29.74
N ALA A 465 -30.01 8.09 -30.20
CA ALA A 465 -29.31 7.18 -31.10
C ALA A 465 -28.95 7.93 -32.39
N HIS A 466 -27.67 8.21 -32.58
CA HIS A 466 -27.14 8.67 -33.86
C HIS A 466 -26.68 7.45 -34.64
N PRO A 467 -27.50 6.88 -35.56
CA PRO A 467 -27.01 5.90 -36.49
C PRO A 467 -25.91 6.56 -37.32
N SER A 468 -24.70 6.03 -37.24
CA SER A 468 -23.64 6.38 -38.18
C SER A 468 -24.09 5.98 -39.58
N HIS A 469 -24.15 6.94 -40.49
CA HIS A 469 -24.42 6.72 -41.91
C HIS A 469 -23.36 5.88 -42.60
#